data_AF-A0A961YMP2-F1
#
_entry.id   AF-A0A961YMP2-F1
#
_cell.length_a   1.000
_cell.length_b   1.000
_cell.length_c   1.000
_cell.angle_alpha   90.00
_cell.angle_beta   90.00
_cell.angle_gamma   90.00
#
_symmetry.space_group_name_H-M   'P 1'
#
loop_
_entity.id
_entity.type
_entity.pdbx_description
1 polymer ?
#
loop_
_entity_poly.entity_id
_entity_poly.type
_entity_poly.pdbx_seq_one_letter_code
_entity_poly.pdbx_strand_id
1 'polypeptide(L)'
;VGFQTKLKYGVQADVFRMIPGLENAEFARLGGLHRNTFLNSPVLLDGELRLRSRPSVRFAGQITGVEGYVESAAMGLIAGRFAAAEVLGEQLAPPPATTAIGALIGHITGGHLPDETGKRSFQPMNVNFGLFPDIEVPKPEGKRLRGKEKGRARKHALAARALADWSHWLADTGGRKVAAE
;
A
#
# COMPACT_ATOMS: atom_id res chain seq x y z
N VAL A 1 -18.18 7.01 -10.31
CA VAL A 1 -16.91 6.68 -9.60
C VAL A 1 -15.81 6.58 -10.64
N GLY A 2 -14.61 7.13 -10.39
CA GLY A 2 -13.48 7.08 -11.34
C GLY A 2 -13.39 8.24 -12.35
N PHE A 3 -13.95 9.41 -12.02
CA PHE A 3 -13.92 10.62 -12.86
C PHE A 3 -13.03 11.72 -12.24
N GLN A 4 -11.88 11.35 -11.66
CA GLN A 4 -10.91 12.34 -11.19
C GLN A 4 -10.44 13.19 -12.38
N THR A 5 -10.51 14.51 -12.28
CA THR A 5 -10.27 15.40 -13.42
C THR A 5 -9.66 16.74 -13.01
N LYS A 6 -8.91 17.35 -13.94
CA LYS A 6 -8.41 18.73 -13.87
C LYS A 6 -9.24 19.71 -14.71
N LEU A 7 -10.33 19.25 -15.34
CA LEU A 7 -11.18 20.10 -16.17
C LEU A 7 -11.82 21.21 -15.34
N LYS A 8 -12.08 22.35 -15.97
CA LYS A 8 -12.86 23.44 -15.36
C LYS A 8 -14.29 22.96 -15.08
N TYR A 9 -14.90 23.50 -14.03
CA TYR A 9 -16.23 23.07 -13.55
C TYR A 9 -17.32 23.12 -14.62
N GLY A 10 -17.38 24.16 -15.45
CA GLY A 10 -18.35 24.22 -16.56
C GLY A 10 -18.22 23.03 -17.52
N VAL A 11 -16.99 22.75 -17.96
CA VAL A 11 -16.70 21.62 -18.87
C VAL A 11 -17.01 20.28 -18.22
N GLN A 12 -16.78 20.13 -16.91
CA GLN A 12 -17.16 18.91 -16.20
C GLN A 12 -18.67 18.68 -16.26
N ALA A 13 -19.48 19.71 -15.99
CA ALA A 13 -20.93 19.61 -16.04
C ALA A 13 -21.43 19.26 -17.45
N ASP A 14 -20.86 19.88 -18.48
CA ASP A 14 -21.21 19.60 -19.88
C ASP A 14 -20.91 18.15 -20.25
N VAL A 15 -19.70 17.68 -19.96
CA VAL A 15 -19.27 16.30 -20.26
C VAL A 15 -20.10 15.27 -19.48
N PHE A 16 -20.40 15.53 -18.21
CA PHE A 16 -21.16 14.59 -17.39
C PHE A 16 -22.61 14.47 -17.86
N ARG A 17 -23.22 15.54 -18.39
CA ARG A 17 -24.57 15.50 -18.97
C ARG A 17 -24.65 14.74 -20.30
N MET A 18 -23.52 14.47 -20.95
CA MET A 18 -23.47 13.59 -22.12
C MET A 18 -23.61 12.10 -21.76
N ILE A 19 -23.51 11.74 -20.47
CA ILE A 19 -23.69 10.37 -20.01
C ILE A 19 -25.19 10.08 -19.95
N PRO A 20 -25.69 9.02 -20.63
CA PRO A 20 -27.10 8.66 -20.58
C PRO A 20 -27.62 8.52 -19.15
N GLY A 21 -28.72 9.19 -18.85
CA GLY A 21 -29.35 9.26 -17.52
C GLY A 21 -28.86 10.41 -16.63
N LEU A 22 -27.88 11.22 -17.07
CA LEU A 22 -27.40 12.41 -16.36
C LEU A 22 -27.68 13.72 -17.11
N GLU A 23 -28.50 13.70 -18.16
CA GLU A 23 -28.74 14.83 -19.06
C GLU A 23 -29.21 16.09 -18.31
N ASN A 24 -30.04 15.89 -17.28
CA ASN A 24 -30.60 16.96 -16.43
C ASN A 24 -29.99 16.97 -15.02
N ALA A 25 -28.82 16.34 -14.82
CA ALA A 25 -28.22 16.25 -13.50
C ALA A 25 -27.80 17.63 -12.96
N GLU A 26 -28.04 17.83 -11.66
CA GLU A 26 -27.51 18.93 -10.87
C GLU A 26 -26.36 18.41 -10.00
N PHE A 27 -25.20 19.07 -10.08
CA PHE A 27 -23.99 18.60 -9.42
C PHE A 27 -23.76 19.38 -8.12
N ALA A 28 -24.03 18.74 -6.97
CA ALA A 28 -23.75 19.31 -5.65
C ALA A 28 -22.25 19.54 -5.40
N ARG A 29 -21.39 18.74 -6.05
CA ARG A 29 -19.93 18.88 -6.01
C ARG A 29 -19.31 18.38 -7.31
N LEU A 30 -18.42 19.18 -7.88
CA LEU A 30 -17.64 18.82 -9.07
C LEU A 30 -16.25 18.32 -8.68
N GLY A 31 -15.63 17.58 -9.61
CA GLY A 31 -14.34 16.95 -9.43
C GLY A 31 -13.21 17.98 -9.32
N GLY A 32 -12.16 17.61 -8.61
CA GLY A 32 -10.95 18.41 -8.51
C GLY A 32 -9.75 17.52 -8.23
N LEU A 33 -8.57 18.02 -8.55
CA LEU A 33 -7.32 17.40 -8.15
C LEU A 33 -6.77 18.09 -6.90
N HIS A 34 -6.43 17.30 -5.91
CA HIS A 34 -5.89 17.79 -4.66
C HIS A 34 -4.37 17.60 -4.67
N ARG A 35 -3.64 18.56 -4.12
CA ARG A 35 -2.20 18.39 -3.88
C ARG A 35 -2.04 17.55 -2.62
N ASN A 36 -1.37 16.40 -2.75
CA ASN A 36 -0.98 15.58 -1.60
C ASN A 36 0.45 15.90 -1.20
N THR A 37 0.67 16.08 0.11
CA THR A 37 2.00 16.19 0.70
C THR A 37 2.38 14.82 1.26
N PHE A 38 3.57 14.33 0.88
CA PHE A 38 4.11 13.07 1.35
C PHE A 38 5.64 13.17 1.47
N LEU A 39 6.22 12.30 2.30
CA LEU A 39 7.66 12.22 2.50
C LEU A 39 8.34 11.51 1.33
N ASN A 40 9.60 11.84 1.09
CA ASN A 40 10.49 10.94 0.34
C ASN A 40 10.89 9.76 1.25
N SER A 41 9.91 8.92 1.56
CA SER A 41 10.00 7.87 2.58
C SER A 41 11.14 6.86 2.35
N PRO A 42 11.48 6.44 1.12
CA PRO A 42 12.59 5.50 0.92
C PRO A 42 13.93 6.04 1.42
N VAL A 43 14.10 7.37 1.40
CA VAL A 43 15.30 8.04 1.90
C VAL A 43 15.17 8.37 3.39
N LEU A 44 13.99 8.81 3.83
CA LEU A 44 13.80 9.39 5.15
C LEU A 44 13.41 8.38 6.23
N LEU A 45 12.73 7.30 5.89
CA LEU A 45 12.20 6.32 6.82
C LEU A 45 13.03 5.03 6.83
N ASP A 46 13.15 4.41 8.01
CA ASP A 46 13.65 3.04 8.15
C ASP A 46 12.54 1.99 8.00
N GLY A 47 12.89 0.71 8.07
CA GLY A 47 11.95 -0.41 7.94
C GLY A 47 10.89 -0.51 9.06
N GLU A 48 11.06 0.25 10.15
CA GLU A 48 10.11 0.35 11.26
C GLU A 48 9.27 1.64 11.20
N LEU A 49 9.32 2.33 10.04
CA LEU A 49 8.62 3.58 9.74
C LEU A 49 9.08 4.76 10.61
N ARG A 50 10.29 4.68 11.20
CA ARG A 50 10.90 5.77 11.95
C ARG A 50 11.65 6.71 11.02
N LEU A 51 11.68 7.99 11.38
CA LEU A 51 12.57 8.94 10.72
C LEU A 51 14.03 8.58 11.04
N ARG A 52 14.85 8.33 10.03
CA ARG A 52 16.26 7.93 10.21
C ARG A 52 17.08 8.93 11.04
N SER A 53 16.82 10.23 10.85
CA SER A 53 17.49 11.30 11.60
C SER A 53 16.95 11.51 13.02
N ARG A 54 15.79 10.94 13.35
CA ARG A 54 15.17 11.04 14.68
C ARG A 54 14.32 9.79 14.96
N PRO A 55 14.93 8.68 15.40
CA PRO A 55 14.25 7.41 15.60
C PRO A 55 13.06 7.46 16.58
N SER A 56 13.01 8.45 17.47
CA SER A 56 11.85 8.66 18.37
C SER A 56 10.56 9.09 17.65
N VAL A 57 10.59 9.32 16.33
CA VAL A 57 9.44 9.76 15.53
C VAL A 57 9.11 8.72 14.47
N ARG A 58 7.87 8.22 14.46
CA ARG A 58 7.32 7.36 13.40
C ARG A 58 6.29 8.09 12.55
N PHE A 59 6.18 7.70 11.30
CA PHE A 59 5.17 8.18 10.37
C PHE A 59 4.25 7.05 9.92
N ALA A 60 2.97 7.37 9.71
CA ALA A 60 1.97 6.44 9.21
C ALA A 60 0.88 7.18 8.41
N GLY A 61 0.13 6.45 7.59
CA GLY A 61 -0.90 7.02 6.73
C GLY A 61 -0.35 7.62 5.45
N GLN A 62 -1.17 8.38 4.73
CA GLN A 62 -0.84 8.95 3.41
C GLN A 62 0.50 9.71 3.37
N ILE A 63 0.92 10.32 4.49
CA ILE A 63 2.19 11.07 4.57
C ILE A 63 3.42 10.18 4.28
N THR A 64 3.32 8.86 4.46
CA THR A 64 4.41 7.92 4.15
C THR A 64 4.48 7.56 2.67
N GLY A 65 3.53 8.00 1.84
CA GLY A 65 3.45 7.63 0.43
C GLY A 65 2.67 6.35 0.15
N VAL A 66 1.78 5.94 1.07
CA VAL A 66 0.69 5.01 0.71
C VAL A 66 -0.54 5.78 0.25
N GLU A 67 -1.37 5.18 -0.60
CA GLU A 67 -2.63 5.79 -1.07
C GLU A 67 -3.81 4.86 -0.79
N GLY A 68 -4.88 5.42 -0.22
CA GLY A 68 -6.09 4.69 0.15
C GLY A 68 -6.28 4.57 1.66
N TYR A 69 -7.55 4.42 2.07
CA TYR A 69 -7.92 4.34 3.48
C TYR A 69 -7.40 3.06 4.14
N VAL A 70 -7.45 1.94 3.42
CA VAL A 70 -7.02 0.63 3.93
C VAL A 70 -5.51 0.61 4.14
N GLU A 71 -4.74 1.13 3.18
CA GLU A 71 -3.30 1.23 3.24
C GLU A 71 -2.85 2.19 4.35
N SER A 72 -3.55 3.32 4.48
CA SER A 72 -3.27 4.29 5.54
C SER A 72 -3.53 3.69 6.93
N ALA A 73 -4.64 2.98 7.10
CA ALA A 73 -4.97 2.28 8.34
C ALA A 73 -3.96 1.16 8.65
N ALA A 74 -3.53 0.41 7.63
CA ALA A 74 -2.52 -0.63 7.78
C ALA A 74 -1.17 -0.06 8.24
N MET A 75 -0.71 1.06 7.67
CA MET A 75 0.52 1.72 8.13
C MET A 75 0.37 2.23 9.57
N GLY A 76 -0.81 2.75 9.94
CA GLY A 76 -1.12 3.16 11.31
C GLY A 76 -1.03 1.99 12.30
N LEU A 77 -1.66 0.86 11.96
CA LEU A 77 -1.60 -0.36 12.76
C LEU A 77 -0.17 -0.84 12.98
N ILE A 78 0.63 -0.93 11.91
CA ILE A 78 2.00 -1.43 12.01
C ILE A 78 2.91 -0.45 12.77
N ALA A 79 2.83 0.85 12.49
CA ALA A 79 3.60 1.85 13.24
C ALA A 79 3.27 1.79 14.74
N GLY A 80 2.00 1.60 15.10
CA GLY A 80 1.56 1.40 16.47
C GLY A 80 2.13 0.13 17.11
N ARG A 81 2.15 -0.99 16.38
CA ARG A 81 2.75 -2.25 16.86
C ARG A 81 4.26 -2.15 17.05
N PHE A 82 4.98 -1.48 16.15
CA PHE A 82 6.42 -1.22 16.34
C PHE A 82 6.67 -0.30 17.54
N ALA A 83 5.89 0.76 17.70
CA ALA A 83 6.03 1.66 18.84
C ALA A 83 5.74 0.95 20.17
N ALA A 84 4.69 0.10 20.23
CA ALA A 84 4.36 -0.66 21.41
C ALA A 84 5.48 -1.65 21.78
N ALA A 85 6.03 -2.37 20.80
CA ALA A 85 7.15 -3.28 21.02
C ALA A 85 8.38 -2.55 21.57
N GLU A 86 8.74 -1.40 20.99
CA GLU A 86 9.88 -0.60 21.46
C GLU A 86 9.71 -0.11 22.90
N VAL A 87 8.51 0.35 23.29
CA VAL A 87 8.22 0.79 24.66
C VAL A 87 8.33 -0.38 25.66
N LEU A 88 7.99 -1.59 25.24
CA LEU A 88 8.12 -2.81 26.05
C LEU A 88 9.55 -3.38 26.05
N GLY A 89 10.53 -2.73 25.40
CA GLY A 89 11.89 -3.23 25.27
C GLY A 89 12.00 -4.46 24.36
N GLU A 90 10.98 -4.72 23.54
CA GLU A 90 10.94 -5.83 22.60
C GLU A 90 11.27 -5.39 21.17
N GLN A 91 11.65 -6.36 20.35
CA GLN A 91 11.77 -6.17 18.90
C GLN A 91 10.67 -6.96 18.19
N LEU A 92 9.94 -6.27 17.31
CA LEU A 92 8.92 -6.85 16.46
C LEU A 92 9.47 -6.98 15.04
N ALA A 93 9.52 -8.20 14.51
CA ALA A 93 9.86 -8.41 13.10
C ALA A 93 8.79 -7.77 12.19
N PRO A 94 9.18 -7.11 11.08
CA PRO A 94 8.21 -6.55 10.14
C PRO A 94 7.39 -7.66 9.47
N PRO A 95 6.15 -7.36 9.00
CA PRO A 95 5.40 -8.29 8.16
C PRO A 95 6.21 -8.70 6.93
N PRO A 96 6.14 -9.97 6.50
CA PRO A 96 6.88 -10.44 5.32
C PRO A 96 6.51 -9.65 4.06
N ALA A 97 7.47 -9.40 3.16
CA ALA A 97 7.26 -8.72 1.88
C ALA A 97 6.27 -9.45 0.95
N THR A 98 6.00 -10.73 1.22
CA THR A 98 4.98 -11.54 0.54
C THR A 98 3.54 -11.20 0.96
N THR A 99 3.36 -10.43 2.04
CA THR A 99 2.07 -9.92 2.49
C THR A 99 1.78 -8.54 1.89
N ALA A 100 0.50 -8.14 1.82
CA ALA A 100 0.12 -6.81 1.33
C ALA A 100 0.79 -5.67 2.11
N ILE A 101 0.83 -5.82 3.44
CA ILE A 101 1.38 -4.81 4.34
C ILE A 101 2.90 -4.76 4.24
N GLY A 102 3.58 -5.92 4.26
CA GLY A 102 5.03 -5.97 4.09
C GLY A 102 5.48 -5.48 2.71
N ALA A 103 4.72 -5.77 1.66
CA ALA A 103 4.98 -5.24 0.32
C ALA A 103 4.88 -3.70 0.27
N LEU A 104 3.86 -3.12 0.93
CA LEU A 104 3.73 -1.67 1.06
C LEU A 104 4.89 -1.05 1.85
N ILE A 105 5.30 -1.66 2.97
CA ILE A 105 6.46 -1.21 3.75
C ILE A 105 7.71 -1.24 2.86
N GLY A 106 7.95 -2.34 2.14
CA GLY A 106 9.05 -2.46 1.19
C GLY A 106 9.05 -1.36 0.13
N HIS A 107 7.88 -1.05 -0.44
CA HIS A 107 7.74 0.05 -1.40
C HIS A 107 8.13 1.41 -0.81
N ILE A 108 7.55 1.78 0.34
CA ILE A 108 7.76 3.11 0.92
C ILE A 108 9.11 3.26 1.64
N THR A 109 9.81 2.17 1.96
CA THR A 109 11.10 2.22 2.68
C THR A 109 12.30 1.78 1.83
N GLY A 110 12.08 1.15 0.68
CA GLY A 110 13.16 0.64 -0.16
C GLY A 110 12.90 0.67 -1.68
N GLY A 111 11.67 0.94 -2.13
CA GLY A 111 11.23 0.69 -3.51
C GLY A 111 11.93 1.54 -4.59
N HIS A 112 12.46 2.71 -4.25
CA HIS A 112 13.00 3.67 -5.22
C HIS A 112 14.07 4.56 -4.60
N LEU A 113 15.21 3.98 -4.26
CA LEU A 113 16.41 4.78 -4.02
C LEU A 113 16.81 5.47 -5.33
N PRO A 114 17.32 6.72 -5.30
CA PRO A 114 17.74 7.42 -6.50
C PRO A 114 18.73 6.55 -7.28
N ASP A 115 18.47 6.35 -8.58
CA ASP A 115 19.50 5.84 -9.48
C ASP A 115 20.55 6.93 -9.71
N GLU A 116 21.67 6.58 -10.38
CA GLU A 116 22.75 7.52 -10.71
C GLU A 116 22.28 8.73 -11.55
N THR A 117 21.05 8.71 -12.07
CA THR A 117 20.45 9.80 -12.85
C THR A 117 19.71 10.83 -11.99
N GLY A 118 19.58 10.59 -10.68
CA GLY A 118 18.99 11.53 -9.72
C GLY A 118 17.48 11.77 -9.90
N LYS A 119 16.80 11.01 -10.76
CA LYS A 119 15.36 11.15 -10.97
C LYS A 119 14.59 10.56 -9.80
N ARG A 120 13.82 11.41 -9.10
CA ARG A 120 12.88 11.02 -8.04
C ARG A 120 11.78 10.15 -8.65
N SER A 121 11.92 8.83 -8.53
CA SER A 121 10.97 7.85 -9.07
C SER A 121 9.90 7.42 -8.05
N PHE A 122 10.11 7.68 -6.74
CA PHE A 122 9.12 7.36 -5.72
C PHE A 122 7.83 8.15 -5.91
N GLN A 123 6.71 7.43 -6.05
CA GLN A 123 5.36 7.97 -6.07
C GLN A 123 4.50 7.23 -5.04
N PRO A 124 3.51 7.91 -4.45
CA PRO A 124 2.52 7.25 -3.62
C PRO A 124 1.78 6.18 -4.41
N MET A 125 1.42 5.09 -3.73
CA MET A 125 0.60 4.06 -4.37
C MET A 125 -0.25 3.28 -3.38
N ASN A 126 -1.32 2.71 -3.92
CA ASN A 126 -2.12 1.70 -3.26
C ASN A 126 -1.48 0.31 -3.42
N VAL A 127 -2.01 -0.67 -2.69
CA VAL A 127 -1.55 -2.05 -2.85
C VAL A 127 -1.96 -2.58 -4.24
N ASN A 128 -1.00 -3.23 -4.92
CA ASN A 128 -1.26 -3.91 -6.17
C ASN A 128 -0.35 -5.16 -6.28
N PHE A 129 -0.75 -6.13 -7.11
CA PHE A 129 -0.02 -7.40 -7.26
C PHE A 129 1.41 -7.24 -7.80
N GLY A 130 1.78 -6.09 -8.37
CA GLY A 130 3.15 -5.81 -8.81
C GLY A 130 4.13 -5.54 -7.68
N LEU A 131 3.64 -5.24 -6.47
CA LEU A 131 4.48 -5.04 -5.28
C LEU A 131 4.93 -6.36 -4.64
N PHE A 132 4.26 -7.45 -4.94
CA PHE A 132 4.50 -8.73 -4.30
C PHE A 132 5.67 -9.43 -5.00
N PRO A 133 6.56 -10.12 -4.26
CA PRO A 133 7.53 -11.03 -4.84
C PRO A 133 6.85 -12.03 -5.78
N ASP A 134 7.57 -12.44 -6.83
CA ASP A 134 7.03 -13.40 -7.79
C ASP A 134 6.63 -14.73 -7.15
N ILE A 135 5.73 -15.45 -7.83
CA ILE A 135 5.31 -16.79 -7.44
C ILE A 135 5.24 -17.67 -8.67
N GLU A 136 5.75 -18.88 -8.55
CA GLU A 136 5.53 -19.91 -9.55
C GLU A 136 4.13 -20.47 -9.38
N VAL A 137 3.36 -20.48 -10.47
CA VAL A 137 2.04 -21.10 -10.50
C VAL A 137 2.22 -22.53 -10.97
N PRO A 138 1.85 -23.55 -10.16
CA PRO A 138 1.90 -24.94 -10.58
C PRO A 138 1.11 -25.15 -11.87
N LYS A 139 1.67 -25.95 -12.79
CA LYS A 139 0.97 -26.32 -14.03
C LYS A 139 0.01 -27.48 -13.69
N PRO A 140 -1.32 -27.31 -13.83
CA PRO A 140 -2.21 -28.46 -13.72
C PRO A 140 -2.00 -29.38 -14.92
N GLU A 141 -1.66 -30.65 -14.65
CA GLU A 141 -1.70 -31.81 -15.56
C GLU A 141 -1.37 -31.51 -17.03
N GLY A 142 -0.13 -31.11 -17.31
CA GLY A 142 0.38 -30.98 -18.68
C GLY A 142 -0.20 -29.83 -19.52
N LYS A 143 -1.20 -29.09 -19.03
CA LYS A 143 -1.75 -27.92 -19.74
C LYS A 143 -1.10 -26.62 -19.26
N ARG A 144 -0.47 -25.90 -20.19
CA ARG A 144 0.02 -24.53 -19.94
C ARG A 144 -1.17 -23.57 -19.87
N LEU A 145 -1.45 -23.05 -18.68
CA LEU A 145 -2.36 -21.91 -18.51
C LEU A 145 -1.87 -20.74 -19.37
N ARG A 146 -2.78 -20.10 -20.13
CA ARG A 146 -2.46 -19.01 -21.05
C ARG A 146 -3.34 -17.78 -20.80
N GLY A 147 -2.83 -16.61 -21.20
CA GLY A 147 -3.56 -15.35 -21.17
C GLY A 147 -4.17 -15.02 -19.81
N LYS A 148 -5.46 -14.65 -19.82
CA LYS A 148 -6.21 -14.20 -18.64
C LYS A 148 -6.28 -15.26 -17.53
N GLU A 149 -6.33 -16.54 -17.88
CA GLU A 149 -6.42 -17.65 -16.94
C GLU A 149 -5.15 -17.77 -16.10
N LYS A 150 -3.97 -17.73 -16.74
CA LYS A 150 -2.68 -17.68 -16.04
C LYS A 150 -2.59 -16.47 -15.11
N GLY A 151 -3.07 -15.31 -15.57
CA GLY A 151 -3.10 -14.09 -14.76
C GLY A 151 -3.96 -14.24 -13.50
N ARG A 152 -5.15 -14.83 -13.61
CA ARG A 152 -6.04 -15.12 -12.47
C ARG A 152 -5.41 -16.13 -11.51
N ALA A 153 -4.88 -17.23 -12.03
CA ALA A 153 -4.22 -18.25 -11.22
C ALA A 153 -3.03 -17.67 -10.43
N ARG A 154 -2.21 -16.82 -11.06
CA ARG A 154 -1.12 -16.11 -10.37
C ARG A 154 -1.62 -15.20 -9.26
N LYS A 155 -2.66 -14.40 -9.52
CA LYS A 155 -3.25 -13.51 -8.49
C LYS A 155 -3.81 -14.30 -7.31
N HIS A 156 -4.49 -15.41 -7.57
CA HIS A 156 -4.97 -16.30 -6.50
C HIS A 156 -3.82 -16.92 -5.71
N ALA A 157 -2.77 -17.40 -6.38
CA ALA A 157 -1.61 -17.98 -5.70
C ALA A 157 -0.87 -16.94 -4.82
N LEU A 158 -0.69 -15.71 -5.34
CA LEU A 158 -0.13 -14.60 -4.57
C LEU A 158 -0.98 -14.28 -3.34
N ALA A 159 -2.31 -14.20 -3.49
CA ALA A 159 -3.22 -13.92 -2.40
C ALA A 159 -3.21 -15.03 -1.33
N ALA A 160 -3.20 -16.30 -1.76
CA ALA A 160 -3.13 -17.45 -0.86
C ALA A 160 -1.84 -17.46 -0.04
N ARG A 161 -0.68 -17.25 -0.69
CA ARG A 161 0.62 -17.12 0.00
C ARG A 161 0.60 -15.96 0.98
N ALA A 162 0.11 -14.79 0.54
CA ALA A 162 0.05 -13.59 1.39
C ALA A 162 -0.78 -13.81 2.66
N LEU A 163 -1.91 -14.50 2.56
CA LEU A 163 -2.77 -14.81 3.72
C LEU A 163 -2.10 -15.81 4.68
N ALA A 164 -1.44 -16.84 4.13
CA ALA A 164 -0.71 -17.82 4.94
C ALA A 164 0.45 -17.15 5.70
N ASP A 165 1.29 -16.39 4.99
CA ASP A 165 2.45 -15.70 5.58
C ASP A 165 2.04 -14.65 6.62
N TRP A 166 0.93 -13.94 6.37
CA TRP A 166 0.35 -13.01 7.34
C TRP A 166 -0.12 -13.74 8.61
N SER A 167 -0.77 -14.89 8.45
CA SER A 167 -1.28 -15.69 9.58
C SER A 167 -0.12 -16.24 10.43
N HIS A 168 0.95 -16.72 9.79
CA HIS A 168 2.16 -17.16 10.49
C HIS A 168 2.82 -16.00 11.23
N TRP A 169 3.02 -14.85 10.56
CA TRP A 169 3.60 -13.68 11.20
C TRP A 169 2.76 -13.20 12.39
N LEU A 170 1.43 -13.24 12.30
CA LEU A 170 0.54 -12.93 13.42
C LEU A 170 0.67 -13.92 14.57
N ALA A 171 0.80 -15.23 14.30
CA ALA A 171 0.99 -16.22 15.34
C ALA A 171 2.32 -16.01 16.09
N ASP A 172 3.40 -15.73 15.36
CA ASP A 172 4.73 -15.50 15.92
C ASP A 172 4.82 -14.19 16.73
N THR A 173 3.98 -13.21 16.40
CA THR A 173 4.03 -11.86 16.97
C THR A 173 2.86 -11.51 17.90
N GLY A 174 1.79 -12.31 17.93
CA GLY A 174 0.55 -12.06 18.67
C GLY A 174 0.47 -12.76 20.03
N GLY A 175 1.42 -13.64 20.35
CA GLY A 175 1.38 -14.52 21.52
C GLY A 175 2.08 -14.03 22.80
N ARG A 176 2.53 -12.77 22.89
CA ARG A 176 3.26 -12.30 24.08
C ARG A 176 2.35 -11.52 25.02
N LYS A 177 2.04 -12.15 26.16
CA LYS A 177 1.27 -11.57 27.26
C LYS A 177 1.91 -10.23 27.64
N VAL A 178 1.11 -9.17 27.64
CA VAL A 178 1.42 -7.97 28.42
C VAL A 178 1.65 -8.47 29.84
N ALA A 179 2.90 -8.45 30.30
CA ALA A 179 3.19 -8.70 31.70
C ALA A 179 2.42 -7.63 32.48
N ALA A 180 1.38 -8.04 33.18
CA ALA A 180 0.68 -7.19 34.11
C ALA A 180 1.65 -6.92 35.27
N GLU A 181 2.17 -5.70 35.34
CA GLU A 181 2.68 -5.11 36.57
C GLU A 181 1.51 -4.56 37.40
#